data_AF-A0A1A7ZVW9-F1
#
_entry.id   AF-A0A1A7ZVW9-F1
#
_cell.length_a   1.000
_cell.length_b   1.000
_cell.length_c   1.000
_cell.angle_alpha   90.00
_cell.angle_beta   90.00
_cell.angle_gamma   90.00
#
_symmetry.space_group_name_H-M   'P 1'
#
loop_
_entity.id
_entity.type
_entity.pdbx_description
1 polymer ?
#
loop_
_entity_poly.entity_id
_entity_poly.type
_entity_poly.pdbx_seq_one_letter_code
_entity_poly.pdbx_strand_id
1 'polypeptide(L)'
;MKTLVNSPFWDLLKVLVILTSIASVSMYSPIGEEPQHLRVINIGCICFFIFDMVLKMASLGIWGERGHLRSFWNRVELLVLIIEIVDCILFWSQIHWRISYPLKVVRLMIRVRELRRWIKNVMMIIPIIAQYILLYLLAVYTFGSIGVQLWAGDLHHRCYTSGLDLALKLNMSEYYQSSPGEDYEFLCSPNPDGIRQCKDIPPLRQNGQTCMLAPPSANWSSALLANSSALTNSTACVNWNVLYNACLPLGPNLGFGGISFDNIGYGMLTVYQVITLEGWTTIMNYVTDVSIWASFVIFFILVGMVSFLAINTFKVIVAIHFVKADDDDEPERERGFFVDGLDLLYRMKLYLWEHRCVRLSTESDRWWSSQSRLRLFDAQSPTMEKIERFLNSDLLGWIQTLTTILANLIAMSIEPYGQGRSSK
;
A
#
# COMPACT_ATOMS: atom_id res chain seq x y z
N MET A 1 37.77 13.48 -21.74
CA MET A 1 37.24 12.92 -20.47
C MET A 1 36.00 13.67 -19.98
N LYS A 2 36.07 14.97 -19.70
CA LYS A 2 34.90 15.79 -19.28
C LYS A 2 33.73 15.78 -20.28
N THR A 3 34.03 15.83 -21.58
CA THR A 3 33.05 15.73 -22.67
C THR A 3 32.35 14.37 -22.75
N LEU A 4 33.05 13.29 -22.40
CA LEU A 4 32.48 11.93 -22.41
C LEU A 4 31.48 11.75 -21.25
N VAL A 5 31.89 12.15 -20.03
CA VAL A 5 31.09 11.99 -18.80
C VAL A 5 29.78 12.79 -18.86
N ASN A 6 29.80 13.95 -19.53
CA ASN A 6 28.64 14.83 -19.68
C ASN A 6 27.84 14.58 -20.96
N SER A 7 28.14 13.50 -21.70
CA SER A 7 27.42 13.18 -22.93
C SER A 7 26.07 12.52 -22.64
N PRO A 8 25.00 12.84 -23.41
CA PRO A 8 23.69 12.22 -23.23
C PRO A 8 23.72 10.70 -23.47
N PHE A 9 24.61 10.23 -24.33
CA PHE A 9 24.84 8.81 -24.57
C PHE A 9 25.36 8.10 -23.30
N TRP A 10 26.33 8.70 -22.59
CA TRP A 10 26.85 8.14 -21.35
C TRP A 10 25.77 8.06 -20.27
N ASP A 11 24.89 9.08 -20.19
CA ASP A 11 23.75 9.07 -19.29
C ASP A 11 22.73 7.96 -19.63
N LEU A 12 22.41 7.76 -20.91
CA LEU A 12 21.56 6.65 -21.36
C LEU A 12 22.16 5.28 -20.99
N LEU A 13 23.46 5.09 -21.26
CA LEU A 13 24.17 3.84 -20.95
C LEU A 13 24.10 3.51 -19.45
N LYS A 14 24.34 4.51 -18.59
CA LYS A 14 24.25 4.33 -17.13
C LYS A 14 22.84 3.93 -16.69
N VAL A 15 21.80 4.57 -17.24
CA VAL A 15 20.41 4.22 -16.90
C VAL A 15 20.11 2.78 -17.30
N LEU A 16 20.55 2.34 -18.48
CA LEU A 16 20.39 0.94 -18.91
C LEU A 16 21.07 -0.03 -17.95
N VAL A 17 22.33 0.24 -17.54
CA VAL A 17 23.05 -0.62 -16.58
C VAL A 17 22.37 -0.62 -15.20
N ILE A 18 21.83 0.51 -14.74
CA ILE A 18 21.05 0.58 -13.50
C ILE A 18 19.80 -0.30 -13.61
N LEU A 19 19.05 -0.20 -14.72
CA LEU A 19 17.84 -1.01 -14.93
C LEU A 19 18.17 -2.50 -15.00
N THR A 20 19.24 -2.89 -15.70
CA THR A 20 19.72 -4.28 -15.70
C THR A 20 20.09 -4.76 -14.30
N SER A 21 20.76 -3.92 -13.51
CA SER A 21 21.12 -4.25 -12.12
C SER A 21 19.91 -4.36 -11.19
N ILE A 22 18.79 -3.67 -11.47
CA ILE A 22 17.55 -3.80 -10.71
C ILE A 22 16.79 -5.06 -11.15
N ALA A 23 16.71 -5.30 -12.46
CA ALA A 23 16.08 -6.50 -13.02
C ALA A 23 16.75 -7.79 -12.52
N SER A 24 18.08 -7.80 -12.39
CA SER A 24 18.81 -8.94 -11.82
C SER A 24 18.44 -9.20 -10.35
N VAL A 25 18.18 -8.15 -9.55
CA VAL A 25 17.69 -8.30 -8.17
C VAL A 25 16.27 -8.84 -8.15
N SER A 26 15.40 -8.41 -9.07
CA SER A 26 14.02 -8.90 -9.15
C SER A 26 13.92 -10.38 -9.53
N MET A 27 14.92 -10.92 -10.25
CA MET A 27 14.99 -12.33 -10.64
C MET A 27 15.64 -13.22 -9.56
N TYR A 28 15.92 -12.66 -8.38
CA TYR A 28 16.51 -13.39 -7.26
C TYR A 28 15.56 -14.48 -6.73
N SER A 29 16.11 -15.68 -6.53
CA SER A 29 15.41 -16.79 -5.87
C SER A 29 15.97 -17.00 -4.45
N PRO A 30 15.13 -16.98 -3.41
CA PRO A 30 15.59 -17.13 -2.02
C PRO A 30 16.06 -18.54 -1.66
N ILE A 31 15.60 -19.57 -2.38
CA ILE A 31 15.76 -20.99 -2.00
C ILE A 31 16.77 -21.73 -2.91
N GLY A 32 17.43 -21.04 -3.83
CA GLY A 32 18.38 -21.65 -4.77
C GLY A 32 19.75 -20.96 -4.79
N GLU A 33 20.73 -21.66 -5.34
CA GLU A 33 22.00 -21.03 -5.73
C GLU A 33 21.75 -19.98 -6.83
N GLU A 34 22.44 -18.85 -6.73
CA GLU A 34 22.32 -17.79 -7.74
C GLU A 34 22.84 -18.32 -9.09
N PRO A 35 22.02 -18.29 -10.15
CA PRO A 35 22.41 -18.87 -11.41
C PRO A 35 23.57 -18.07 -12.02
N GLN A 36 24.48 -18.78 -12.70
CA GLN A 36 25.75 -18.22 -13.15
C GLN A 36 25.59 -16.96 -14.02
N HIS A 37 24.54 -16.89 -14.84
CA HIS A 37 24.26 -15.73 -15.68
C HIS A 37 23.94 -14.47 -14.86
N LEU A 38 23.14 -14.58 -13.79
CA LEU A 38 22.82 -13.45 -12.90
C LEU A 38 24.07 -12.96 -12.17
N ARG A 39 24.93 -13.89 -11.74
CA ARG A 39 26.20 -13.58 -11.08
C ARG A 39 27.12 -12.78 -12.00
N VAL A 40 27.28 -13.21 -13.25
CA VAL A 40 28.10 -12.50 -14.24
C VAL A 40 27.55 -11.11 -14.52
N ILE A 41 26.22 -10.98 -14.68
CA ILE A 41 25.55 -9.69 -14.86
C ILE A 41 25.82 -8.77 -13.67
N ASN A 42 25.65 -9.27 -12.44
CA ASN A 42 25.85 -8.50 -11.21
C ASN A 42 27.29 -8.00 -11.08
N ILE A 43 28.29 -8.87 -11.31
CA ILE A 43 29.71 -8.48 -11.30
C ILE A 43 29.99 -7.45 -12.41
N GLY A 44 29.47 -7.67 -13.61
CA GLY A 44 29.61 -6.75 -14.74
C GLY A 44 29.07 -5.34 -14.44
N CYS A 45 27.89 -5.26 -13.82
CA CYS A 45 27.30 -4.00 -13.37
C CYS A 45 28.20 -3.29 -12.33
N ILE A 46 28.70 -4.02 -11.32
CA ILE A 46 29.59 -3.44 -10.29
C ILE A 46 30.86 -2.88 -10.94
N CYS A 47 31.51 -3.65 -11.83
CA CYS A 47 32.70 -3.22 -12.56
C CYS A 47 32.44 -1.94 -13.37
N PHE A 48 31.29 -1.85 -14.04
CA PHE A 48 30.88 -0.65 -14.76
C PHE A 48 30.73 0.57 -13.83
N PHE A 49 30.12 0.42 -12.65
CA PHE A 49 29.97 1.52 -11.70
C PHE A 49 31.29 1.96 -11.04
N ILE A 50 32.21 1.02 -10.80
CA ILE A 50 33.59 1.34 -10.41
C ILE A 50 34.24 2.21 -11.48
N PHE A 51 34.13 1.79 -12.75
CA PHE A 51 34.69 2.53 -13.87
C PHE A 51 34.07 3.93 -14.01
N ASP A 52 32.75 4.07 -13.94
CA ASP A 52 32.07 5.38 -13.97
C ASP A 52 32.54 6.29 -12.82
N MET A 53 32.71 5.74 -11.62
CA MET A 53 33.21 6.49 -10.46
C MET A 53 34.64 6.99 -10.67
N VAL A 54 35.53 6.15 -11.18
CA VAL A 54 36.91 6.53 -11.51
C VAL A 54 36.90 7.63 -12.57
N LEU A 55 36.08 7.51 -13.63
CA LEU A 55 35.97 8.53 -14.67
C LEU A 55 35.49 9.88 -14.13
N LYS A 56 34.51 9.87 -13.21
CA LYS A 56 34.00 11.08 -12.54
C LYS A 56 35.06 11.73 -11.67
N MET A 57 35.76 10.96 -10.85
CA MET A 57 36.81 11.49 -9.97
C MET A 57 38.00 12.05 -10.75
N ALA A 58 38.39 11.40 -11.85
CA ALA A 58 39.47 11.86 -12.72
C ALA A 58 39.09 13.14 -13.50
N SER A 59 37.82 13.32 -13.87
CA SER A 59 37.37 14.49 -14.62
C SER A 59 37.05 15.70 -13.76
N LEU A 60 36.49 15.51 -12.56
CA LEU A 60 36.05 16.59 -11.67
C LEU A 60 37.02 16.87 -10.51
N GLY A 61 37.97 15.97 -10.26
CA GLY A 61 38.82 15.99 -9.06
C GLY A 61 38.11 15.37 -7.85
N ILE A 62 38.90 14.88 -6.90
CA ILE A 62 38.40 14.20 -5.69
C ILE A 62 38.01 15.23 -4.62
N TRP A 63 38.92 16.18 -4.34
CA TRP A 63 38.80 17.22 -3.31
C TRP A 63 38.94 18.62 -3.94
N GLY A 64 38.21 19.60 -3.40
CA GLY A 64 38.25 21.00 -3.83
C GLY A 64 36.87 21.60 -4.10
N GLU A 65 36.82 22.89 -4.45
CA GLU A 65 35.56 23.63 -4.62
C GLU A 65 34.65 23.06 -5.72
N ARG A 66 35.22 22.39 -6.73
CA ARG A 66 34.52 21.69 -7.82
C ARG A 66 34.66 20.16 -7.75
N GLY A 67 35.14 19.62 -6.63
CA GLY A 67 35.40 18.19 -6.46
C GLY A 67 34.12 17.34 -6.44
N HIS A 68 34.24 16.09 -6.89
CA HIS A 68 33.12 15.15 -7.02
C HIS A 68 32.39 14.93 -5.69
N LEU A 69 33.12 14.85 -4.57
CA LEU A 69 32.59 14.52 -3.24
C LEU A 69 31.83 15.65 -2.54
N ARG A 70 31.80 16.86 -3.11
CA ARG A 70 31.08 17.99 -2.50
C ARG A 70 29.56 17.79 -2.51
N SER A 71 29.03 17.17 -3.55
CA SER A 71 27.59 16.93 -3.69
C SER A 71 27.15 15.76 -2.78
N PHE A 72 26.10 15.97 -1.98
CA PHE A 72 25.48 14.90 -1.17
C PHE A 72 25.12 13.68 -2.01
N TRP A 73 24.54 13.89 -3.18
CA TRP A 73 24.11 12.82 -4.09
C TRP A 73 25.28 11.99 -4.63
N ASN A 74 26.42 12.62 -4.90
CA ASN A 74 27.62 11.91 -5.35
C ASN A 74 28.23 11.08 -4.20
N ARG A 75 28.15 11.58 -2.96
CA ARG A 75 28.55 10.80 -1.76
C ARG A 75 27.66 9.58 -1.55
N VAL A 76 26.35 9.70 -1.75
CA VAL A 76 25.43 8.56 -1.68
C VAL A 76 25.71 7.55 -2.79
N GLU A 77 25.96 7.99 -4.02
CA GLU A 77 26.31 7.11 -5.13
C GLU A 77 27.61 6.33 -4.86
N LEU A 78 28.61 6.98 -4.24
CA LEU A 78 29.84 6.32 -3.79
C LEU A 78 29.59 5.35 -2.63
N LEU A 79 28.76 5.71 -1.65
CA LEU A 79 28.43 4.85 -0.51
C LEU A 79 27.72 3.57 -0.95
N VAL A 80 26.77 3.67 -1.88
CA VAL A 80 26.09 2.49 -2.44
C VAL A 80 27.10 1.59 -3.17
N LEU A 81 28.06 2.16 -3.90
CA LEU A 81 29.13 1.39 -4.55
C LEU A 81 30.04 0.68 -3.54
N ILE A 82 30.40 1.35 -2.44
CA ILE A 82 31.21 0.73 -1.38
C ILE A 82 30.47 -0.47 -0.78
N ILE A 83 29.16 -0.34 -0.48
CA ILE A 83 28.36 -1.44 0.06
C ILE A 83 28.28 -2.62 -0.92
N GLU A 84 28.14 -2.36 -2.22
CA GLU A 84 28.18 -3.41 -3.25
C GLU A 84 29.54 -4.13 -3.31
N ILE A 85 30.65 -3.40 -3.15
CA ILE A 85 31.98 -3.99 -3.11
C ILE A 85 32.15 -4.84 -1.84
N VAL A 86 31.67 -4.35 -0.70
CA VAL A 86 31.70 -5.08 0.58
C VAL A 86 30.89 -6.38 0.48
N ASP A 87 29.67 -6.33 -0.06
CA ASP A 87 28.86 -7.54 -0.30
C ASP A 87 29.57 -8.53 -1.24
N CYS A 88 30.24 -8.02 -2.29
CA CYS A 88 31.01 -8.85 -3.20
C CYS A 88 32.19 -9.53 -2.48
N ILE A 89 32.94 -8.80 -1.64
CA ILE A 89 34.05 -9.35 -0.83
C ILE A 89 33.52 -10.39 0.16
N LEU A 90 32.42 -10.09 0.85
CA LEU A 90 31.80 -11.00 1.81
C LEU A 90 31.32 -12.29 1.14
N PHE A 91 30.83 -12.20 -0.10
CA PHE A 91 30.45 -13.37 -0.90
C PHE A 91 31.64 -14.33 -1.11
N TRP A 92 32.85 -13.81 -1.38
CA TRP A 92 34.06 -14.64 -1.46
C TRP A 92 34.42 -15.31 -0.13
N SER A 93 34.07 -14.67 0.99
CA SER A 93 34.22 -15.24 2.34
C SER A 93 33.06 -16.16 2.77
N GLN A 94 32.15 -16.55 1.87
CA GLN A 94 30.96 -17.37 2.15
C GLN A 94 29.96 -16.70 3.13
N ILE A 95 29.99 -15.37 3.24
CA ILE A 95 29.06 -14.58 4.06
C ILE A 95 28.09 -13.86 3.12
N HIS A 96 26.78 -14.09 3.28
CA HIS A 96 25.75 -13.55 2.39
C HIS A 96 24.84 -12.53 3.11
N TRP A 97 25.33 -11.30 3.30
CA TRP A 97 24.53 -10.23 3.91
C TRP A 97 23.55 -9.56 2.93
N ARG A 98 23.91 -9.49 1.64
CA ARG A 98 23.04 -9.00 0.54
C ARG A 98 22.42 -7.61 0.80
N ILE A 99 23.11 -6.75 1.57
CA ILE A 99 22.63 -5.42 1.97
C ILE A 99 22.49 -4.48 0.78
N SER A 100 23.29 -4.69 -0.27
CA SER A 100 23.29 -3.89 -1.50
C SER A 100 22.03 -4.05 -2.36
N TYR A 101 21.28 -5.15 -2.21
CA TYR A 101 20.15 -5.49 -3.09
C TYR A 101 19.06 -4.40 -3.10
N PRO A 102 18.51 -3.97 -1.94
CA PRO A 102 17.55 -2.87 -1.90
C PRO A 102 18.18 -1.51 -2.27
N LEU A 103 19.48 -1.32 -2.06
CA LEU A 103 20.15 -0.02 -2.30
C LEU A 103 20.35 0.29 -3.79
N LYS A 104 20.34 -0.71 -4.67
CA LYS A 104 20.49 -0.53 -6.12
C LYS A 104 19.44 0.40 -6.72
N VAL A 105 18.21 0.40 -6.19
CA VAL A 105 17.13 1.30 -6.63
C VAL A 105 17.46 2.78 -6.36
N VAL A 106 18.27 3.06 -5.34
CA VAL A 106 18.65 4.42 -4.96
C VAL A 106 19.40 5.12 -6.09
N ARG A 107 20.22 4.40 -6.87
CA ARG A 107 20.93 4.98 -8.03
C ARG A 107 19.97 5.50 -9.09
N LEU A 108 18.87 4.78 -9.33
CA LEU A 108 17.81 5.24 -10.24
C LEU A 108 17.17 6.51 -9.70
N MET A 109 16.84 6.51 -8.40
CA MET A 109 16.19 7.65 -7.75
C MET A 109 17.03 8.93 -7.82
N ILE A 110 18.35 8.81 -7.63
CA ILE A 110 19.28 9.94 -7.68
C ILE A 110 19.42 10.51 -9.10
N ARG A 111 19.21 9.70 -10.15
CA ARG A 111 19.31 10.19 -11.53
C ARG A 111 18.11 11.04 -11.93
N VAL A 112 16.93 10.72 -11.42
CA VAL A 112 15.71 11.49 -11.70
C VAL A 112 15.76 12.82 -10.95
N ARG A 113 15.92 13.93 -11.69
CA ARG A 113 16.02 15.28 -11.11
C ARG A 113 14.81 15.65 -10.27
N GLU A 114 13.62 15.33 -10.77
CA GLU A 114 12.35 15.64 -10.10
C GLU A 114 12.23 14.88 -8.76
N LEU A 115 12.63 13.60 -8.74
CA LEU A 115 12.65 12.80 -7.51
C LEU A 115 13.69 13.29 -6.51
N ARG A 116 14.86 13.76 -6.95
CA ARG A 116 15.84 14.41 -6.06
C ARG A 116 15.28 15.68 -5.41
N ARG A 117 14.53 16.50 -6.15
CA ARG A 117 13.88 17.70 -5.58
C ARG A 117 12.86 17.26 -4.53
N TRP A 118 12.01 16.30 -4.87
CA TRP A 118 11.03 15.75 -3.94
C TRP A 118 11.65 15.18 -2.66
N ILE A 119 12.70 14.33 -2.76
CA ILE A 119 13.39 13.76 -1.59
C ILE A 119 14.01 14.87 -0.73
N LYS A 120 14.62 15.88 -1.35
CA LYS A 120 15.18 17.01 -0.62
C LYS A 120 14.10 17.75 0.18
N ASN A 121 12.94 17.99 -0.44
CA ASN A 121 11.80 18.60 0.22
C ASN A 121 11.32 17.74 1.39
N VAL A 122 11.18 16.43 1.22
CA VAL A 122 10.80 15.50 2.32
C VAL A 122 11.83 15.52 3.46
N MET A 123 13.13 15.47 3.14
CA MET A 123 14.19 15.49 4.16
C MET A 123 14.20 16.79 4.98
N MET A 124 13.75 17.91 4.39
CA MET A 124 13.59 19.18 5.13
C MET A 124 12.43 19.12 6.14
N ILE A 125 11.41 18.31 5.89
CA ILE A 125 10.25 18.14 6.78
C ILE A 125 10.59 17.25 7.99
N ILE A 126 11.48 16.27 7.83
CA ILE A 126 11.83 15.30 8.88
C ILE A 126 12.09 15.93 10.26
N PRO A 127 12.96 16.96 10.42
CA PRO A 127 13.19 17.57 11.74
C PRO A 127 11.93 18.23 12.33
N ILE A 128 11.06 18.78 11.48
CA ILE A 128 9.79 19.39 11.90
C ILE A 128 8.82 18.31 12.38
N ILE A 129 8.79 17.15 11.73
CA ILE A 129 7.95 16.00 12.14
C ILE A 129 8.48 15.35 13.43
N ALA A 130 9.81 15.30 13.62
CA ALA A 130 10.45 14.59 14.73
C ALA A 130 9.93 15.02 16.12
N GLN A 131 9.66 16.31 16.34
CA GLN A 131 9.10 16.80 17.61
C GLN A 131 7.67 16.28 17.87
N TYR A 132 6.86 16.10 16.84
CA TYR A 132 5.49 15.56 16.97
C TYR A 132 5.51 14.04 17.10
N ILE A 133 6.46 13.36 16.46
CA ILE A 133 6.70 11.93 16.70
C ILE A 133 7.04 11.69 18.17
N LEU A 134 7.82 12.56 18.81
CA LEU A 134 8.12 12.42 20.24
C LEU A 134 6.86 12.52 21.11
N LEU A 135 5.98 13.48 20.82
CA LEU A 135 4.68 13.61 21.51
C LEU A 135 3.81 12.36 21.28
N TYR A 136 3.79 11.83 20.06
CA TYR A 136 3.08 10.60 19.73
C TYR A 136 3.63 9.39 20.49
N LEU A 137 4.95 9.22 20.55
CA LEU A 137 5.61 8.16 21.31
C LEU A 137 5.33 8.28 22.81
N LEU A 138 5.27 9.50 23.35
CA LEU A 138 4.88 9.73 24.74
C LEU A 138 3.44 9.27 24.99
N ALA A 139 2.50 9.57 24.09
CA ALA A 139 1.13 9.07 24.20
C ALA A 139 1.06 7.53 24.13
N VAL A 140 1.81 6.91 23.22
CA VAL A 140 1.92 5.43 23.15
C VAL A 140 2.47 4.87 24.47
N TYR A 141 3.48 5.50 25.06
CA TYR A 141 4.04 5.09 26.34
C TYR A 141 3.03 5.22 27.48
N THR A 142 2.32 6.35 27.60
CA THR A 142 1.35 6.55 28.69
C THR A 142 0.21 5.56 28.59
N PHE A 143 -0.44 5.42 27.43
CA PHE A 143 -1.52 4.45 27.25
C PHE A 143 -1.04 3.00 27.32
N GLY A 144 0.18 2.70 26.84
CA GLY A 144 0.81 1.39 27.02
C GLY A 144 0.98 1.05 28.50
N SER A 145 1.47 1.99 29.30
CA SER A 145 1.65 1.79 30.75
C SER A 145 0.32 1.64 31.51
N ILE A 146 -0.72 2.37 31.09
CA ILE A 146 -2.09 2.22 31.62
C ILE A 146 -2.62 0.82 31.27
N GLY A 147 -2.43 0.39 30.01
CA GLY A 147 -2.87 -0.94 29.57
C GLY A 147 -2.21 -2.08 30.34
N VAL A 148 -0.90 -1.98 30.62
CA VAL A 148 -0.19 -2.97 31.46
C VAL A 148 -0.79 -3.02 32.87
N GLN A 149 -1.07 -1.87 33.48
CA GLN A 149 -1.64 -1.84 34.83
C GLN A 149 -3.06 -2.40 34.90
N LEU A 150 -3.83 -2.30 33.80
CA LEU A 150 -5.22 -2.76 33.75
C LEU A 150 -5.36 -4.23 33.32
N TRP A 151 -4.50 -4.71 32.41
CA TRP A 151 -4.74 -5.94 31.65
C TRP A 151 -3.53 -6.90 31.59
N ALA A 152 -2.52 -6.70 32.44
CA ALA A 152 -1.40 -7.65 32.52
C ALA A 152 -1.90 -9.06 32.86
N GLY A 153 -1.55 -10.05 32.04
CA GLY A 153 -1.98 -11.44 32.21
C GLY A 153 -3.40 -11.75 31.71
N ASP A 154 -4.23 -10.74 31.43
CA ASP A 154 -5.64 -10.96 31.08
C ASP A 154 -5.77 -11.66 29.71
N LEU A 155 -4.97 -11.28 28.72
CA LEU A 155 -5.06 -11.85 27.37
C LEU A 155 -4.64 -13.33 27.27
N HIS A 156 -4.16 -13.93 28.37
CA HIS A 156 -3.87 -15.35 28.48
C HIS A 156 -5.10 -16.23 28.81
N HIS A 157 -6.24 -15.64 29.18
CA HIS A 157 -7.41 -16.42 29.60
C HIS A 157 -7.97 -17.26 28.43
N ARG A 158 -8.07 -18.57 28.66
CA ARG A 158 -8.66 -19.57 27.75
C ARG A 158 -9.52 -20.56 28.54
N CYS A 159 -10.42 -21.24 27.83
CA CYS A 159 -11.25 -22.28 28.43
C CYS A 159 -10.54 -23.64 28.35
N TYR A 160 -10.13 -24.15 29.51
CA TYR A 160 -9.51 -25.44 29.70
C TYR A 160 -10.53 -26.50 30.07
N THR A 161 -10.19 -27.75 29.74
CA THR A 161 -11.00 -28.92 30.07
C THR A 161 -10.86 -29.28 31.55
N SER A 162 -11.98 -29.56 32.22
CA SER A 162 -11.98 -30.05 33.61
C SER A 162 -11.66 -31.55 33.74
N GLY A 163 -11.63 -32.29 32.62
CA GLY A 163 -11.40 -33.74 32.59
C GLY A 163 -10.22 -34.14 31.71
N LEU A 164 -8.99 -33.88 32.17
CA LEU A 164 -7.75 -34.12 31.42
C LEU A 164 -7.62 -35.57 30.90
N ASP A 165 -7.99 -36.56 31.72
CA ASP A 165 -7.95 -37.98 31.34
C ASP A 165 -8.90 -38.32 30.18
N LEU A 166 -10.05 -37.66 30.10
CA LEU A 166 -11.02 -37.85 29.03
C LEU A 166 -10.59 -37.09 27.76
N ALA A 167 -10.02 -35.89 27.93
CA ALA A 167 -9.51 -35.09 26.83
C ALA A 167 -8.36 -35.76 26.08
N LEU A 168 -7.40 -36.33 26.81
CA LEU A 168 -6.28 -37.09 26.23
C LEU A 168 -6.77 -38.32 25.46
N LYS A 169 -7.77 -39.04 25.99
CA LYS A 169 -8.34 -40.22 25.32
C LYS A 169 -9.15 -39.88 24.06
N LEU A 170 -9.73 -38.69 23.99
CA LEU A 170 -10.48 -38.19 22.84
C LEU A 170 -9.60 -37.40 21.85
N ASN A 171 -8.28 -37.29 22.11
CA ASN A 171 -7.33 -36.51 21.32
C ASN A 171 -7.77 -35.04 21.12
N MET A 172 -8.31 -34.44 22.18
CA MET A 172 -8.71 -33.04 22.19
C MET A 172 -7.56 -32.13 22.62
N SER A 173 -7.59 -30.87 22.19
CA SER A 173 -6.66 -29.84 22.65
C SER A 173 -6.85 -29.55 24.15
N GLU A 174 -5.79 -29.07 24.81
CA GLU A 174 -5.80 -28.77 26.25
C GLU A 174 -6.76 -27.61 26.60
N TYR A 175 -6.88 -26.65 25.69
CA TYR A 175 -7.82 -25.54 25.74
C TYR A 175 -8.62 -25.45 24.43
N TYR A 176 -9.77 -24.79 24.47
CA TYR A 176 -10.62 -24.58 23.30
C TYR A 176 -9.92 -23.69 22.26
N GLN A 177 -9.84 -24.16 21.01
CA GLN A 177 -9.33 -23.39 19.87
C GLN A 177 -10.48 -23.11 18.90
N SER A 178 -10.61 -21.85 18.48
CA SER A 178 -11.60 -21.46 17.47
C SER A 178 -11.38 -22.22 16.16
N SER A 179 -12.47 -22.48 15.42
CA SER A 179 -12.40 -23.24 14.16
C SER A 179 -11.71 -22.44 13.05
N PRO A 180 -10.98 -23.10 12.11
CA PRO A 180 -10.36 -22.41 10.97
C PRO A 180 -11.45 -21.77 10.09
N GLY A 181 -11.53 -20.44 10.13
CA GLY A 181 -12.55 -19.63 9.45
C GLY A 181 -13.39 -18.73 10.38
N GLU A 182 -13.22 -18.83 11.70
CA GLU A 182 -13.72 -17.81 12.64
C GLU A 182 -12.69 -16.67 12.75
N ASP A 183 -13.14 -15.43 12.57
CA ASP A 183 -12.28 -14.24 12.43
C ASP A 183 -11.56 -13.82 13.73
N TYR A 184 -11.93 -14.38 14.89
CA TYR A 184 -11.34 -14.03 16.19
C TYR A 184 -11.21 -15.22 17.14
N GLU A 185 -10.14 -15.22 17.93
CA GLU A 185 -9.90 -16.22 18.98
C GLU A 185 -10.92 -16.07 20.12
N PHE A 186 -11.34 -17.19 20.72
CA PHE A 186 -12.23 -17.16 21.88
C PHE A 186 -11.43 -16.98 23.17
N LEU A 187 -11.70 -15.89 23.89
CA LEU A 187 -11.18 -15.65 25.24
C LEU A 187 -12.34 -15.70 26.24
N CYS A 188 -12.02 -16.09 27.47
CA CYS A 188 -12.99 -16.14 28.56
C CYS A 188 -12.69 -15.07 29.62
N SER A 189 -13.74 -14.54 30.22
CA SER A 189 -13.62 -13.70 31.41
C SER A 189 -13.45 -14.56 32.66
N PRO A 190 -12.48 -14.24 33.54
CA PRO A 190 -12.40 -14.86 34.87
C PRO A 190 -13.56 -14.43 35.78
N ASN A 191 -14.23 -13.31 35.48
CA ASN A 191 -15.36 -12.83 36.26
C ASN A 191 -16.66 -13.54 35.83
N PRO A 192 -17.46 -14.11 36.76
CA PRO A 192 -18.75 -14.74 36.42
C PRO A 192 -19.80 -13.80 35.82
N ASP A 193 -19.63 -12.48 35.95
CA ASP A 193 -20.47 -11.47 35.29
C ASP A 193 -19.82 -10.89 34.01
N GLY A 194 -18.71 -11.48 33.56
CA GLY A 194 -18.03 -11.09 32.33
C GLY A 194 -18.84 -11.41 31.07
N ILE A 195 -18.52 -10.72 29.97
CA ILE A 195 -19.25 -10.77 28.70
C ILE A 195 -19.20 -12.16 28.07
N ARG A 196 -18.03 -12.80 28.08
CA ARG A 196 -17.84 -14.15 27.54
C ARG A 196 -17.37 -15.10 28.60
N GLN A 197 -18.08 -16.21 28.73
CA GLN A 197 -17.75 -17.27 29.66
C GLN A 197 -17.56 -18.58 28.90
N CYS A 198 -16.90 -19.55 29.55
CA CYS A 198 -16.69 -20.87 28.93
C CYS A 198 -18.00 -21.63 28.67
N LYS A 199 -19.12 -21.23 29.28
CA LYS A 199 -20.46 -21.75 28.95
C LYS A 199 -20.98 -21.25 27.59
N ASP A 200 -20.45 -20.14 27.08
CA ASP A 200 -20.89 -19.48 25.85
C ASP A 200 -20.10 -19.96 24.62
N ILE A 201 -19.24 -20.98 24.79
CA ILE A 201 -18.50 -21.59 23.69
C ILE A 201 -19.50 -22.14 22.67
N PRO A 202 -19.33 -21.82 21.36
CA PRO A 202 -20.24 -22.30 20.34
C PRO A 202 -20.25 -23.84 20.30
N PRO A 203 -21.43 -24.46 20.06
CA PRO A 203 -21.51 -25.91 19.95
C PRO A 203 -20.67 -26.42 18.79
N LEU A 204 -20.03 -27.57 18.98
CA LEU A 204 -19.19 -28.22 17.96
C LEU A 204 -19.95 -28.37 16.64
N ARG A 205 -19.31 -28.01 15.52
CA ARG A 205 -19.84 -28.19 14.17
C ARG A 205 -19.10 -29.33 13.47
N GLN A 206 -19.84 -30.36 13.04
CA GLN A 206 -19.33 -31.46 12.22
C GLN A 206 -20.14 -31.55 10.92
N ASN A 207 -19.47 -31.57 9.77
CA ASN A 207 -20.12 -31.66 8.44
C ASN A 207 -21.23 -30.61 8.20
N GLY A 208 -21.09 -29.40 8.74
CA GLY A 208 -22.08 -28.32 8.62
C GLY A 208 -23.30 -28.42 9.55
N GLN A 209 -23.39 -29.47 10.40
CA GLN A 209 -24.42 -29.62 11.42
C GLN A 209 -23.88 -29.24 12.81
N THR A 210 -24.71 -28.62 13.65
CA THR A 210 -24.38 -28.29 15.04
C THR A 210 -24.70 -29.48 15.96
N CYS A 211 -23.71 -29.90 16.73
CA CYS A 211 -23.85 -30.97 17.71
C CYS A 211 -24.58 -30.46 18.95
N MET A 212 -25.66 -31.13 19.35
CA MET A 212 -26.49 -30.73 20.50
C MET A 212 -26.56 -31.78 21.61
N LEU A 213 -26.06 -33.00 21.36
CA LEU A 213 -26.08 -34.06 22.37
C LEU A 213 -25.06 -33.75 23.48
N ALA A 214 -25.46 -33.94 24.74
CA ALA A 214 -24.57 -33.81 25.88
C ALA A 214 -23.56 -34.99 25.92
N PRO A 215 -22.34 -34.78 26.43
CA PRO A 215 -21.38 -35.85 26.62
C PRO A 215 -21.92 -36.90 27.62
N PRO A 216 -21.75 -38.21 27.35
CA PRO A 216 -22.25 -39.27 28.23
C PRO A 216 -21.57 -39.20 29.60
N SER A 217 -22.34 -39.40 30.67
CA SER A 217 -21.86 -39.30 32.05
C SER A 217 -20.94 -40.48 32.43
N ALA A 218 -19.76 -40.13 32.93
CA ALA A 218 -18.86 -40.90 33.79
C ALA A 218 -18.18 -42.21 33.30
N ASN A 219 -18.59 -42.85 32.20
CA ASN A 219 -17.87 -44.03 31.69
C ASN A 219 -17.13 -43.72 30.36
N TRP A 220 -15.80 -43.82 30.37
CA TRP A 220 -14.96 -43.54 29.19
C TRP A 220 -15.29 -44.46 27.99
N SER A 221 -15.79 -45.67 28.25
CA SER A 221 -16.20 -46.64 27.22
C SER A 221 -17.46 -46.19 26.47
N SER A 222 -18.44 -45.59 27.13
CA SER A 222 -19.62 -45.01 26.47
C SER A 222 -19.29 -43.70 25.74
N ALA A 223 -18.29 -42.94 26.19
CA ALA A 223 -17.79 -41.74 25.51
C ALA A 223 -17.07 -42.04 24.19
N LEU A 224 -16.19 -43.05 24.16
CA LEU A 224 -15.53 -43.48 22.91
C LEU A 224 -16.51 -44.13 21.94
N LEU A 225 -17.46 -44.92 22.44
CA LEU A 225 -18.54 -45.49 21.61
C LEU A 225 -19.40 -44.38 21.02
N ALA A 226 -19.74 -43.32 21.77
CA ALA A 226 -20.47 -42.17 21.23
C ALA A 226 -19.69 -41.36 20.19
N ASN A 227 -18.35 -41.30 20.31
CA ASN A 227 -17.49 -40.64 19.31
C ASN A 227 -17.30 -41.49 18.04
N SER A 228 -17.41 -42.82 18.14
CA SER A 228 -17.23 -43.75 17.01
C SER A 228 -18.54 -44.23 16.37
N SER A 229 -19.66 -44.22 17.09
CA SER A 229 -20.99 -44.56 16.59
C SER A 229 -21.65 -43.44 15.77
N ALA A 230 -20.99 -42.28 15.64
CA ALA A 230 -21.36 -41.25 14.65
C ALA A 230 -21.12 -41.71 13.19
N LEU A 231 -20.61 -42.93 12.97
CA LEU A 231 -20.35 -43.52 11.65
C LEU A 231 -21.42 -44.52 11.17
N THR A 232 -22.61 -44.57 11.79
CA THR A 232 -23.73 -45.36 11.25
C THR A 232 -25.05 -44.60 11.38
N ASN A 233 -25.40 -43.83 10.35
CA ASN A 233 -26.75 -43.29 10.09
C ASN A 233 -27.51 -42.69 11.28
N SER A 234 -26.88 -41.78 12.03
CA SER A 234 -27.59 -40.91 12.97
C SER A 234 -27.12 -39.47 12.84
N THR A 235 -28.04 -38.57 12.52
CA THR A 235 -27.90 -37.10 12.44
C THR A 235 -27.56 -36.43 13.79
N ALA A 236 -27.02 -37.18 14.75
CA ALA A 236 -26.86 -36.75 16.12
C ALA A 236 -25.39 -36.90 16.51
N CYS A 237 -24.70 -35.77 16.67
CA CYS A 237 -23.33 -35.70 17.15
C CYS A 237 -23.26 -35.06 18.54
N VAL A 238 -22.24 -35.43 19.32
CA VAL A 238 -22.00 -34.99 20.70
C VAL A 238 -21.24 -33.68 20.73
N ASN A 239 -21.71 -32.73 21.53
CA ASN A 239 -21.03 -31.46 21.76
C ASN A 239 -19.94 -31.62 22.83
N TRP A 240 -18.73 -31.99 22.39
CA TRP A 240 -17.58 -32.11 23.29
C TRP A 240 -17.07 -30.76 23.82
N ASN A 241 -17.44 -29.63 23.21
CA ASN A 241 -17.01 -28.30 23.67
C ASN A 241 -17.52 -27.96 25.09
N VAL A 242 -18.57 -28.63 25.57
CA VAL A 242 -19.10 -28.49 26.94
C VAL A 242 -18.08 -28.86 28.02
N LEU A 243 -17.06 -29.65 27.69
CA LEU A 243 -16.00 -30.03 28.63
C LEU A 243 -15.04 -28.87 28.96
N TYR A 244 -14.94 -27.86 28.10
CA TYR A 244 -14.17 -26.65 28.35
C TYR A 244 -14.97 -25.70 29.23
N ASN A 245 -14.86 -25.86 30.55
CA ASN A 245 -15.65 -25.09 31.51
C ASN A 245 -14.81 -24.29 32.53
N ALA A 246 -13.48 -24.46 32.53
CA ALA A 246 -12.58 -23.75 33.43
C ALA A 246 -11.85 -22.62 32.70
N CYS A 247 -12.07 -21.38 33.10
CA CYS A 247 -11.32 -20.24 32.55
C CYS A 247 -9.99 -20.08 33.29
N LEU A 248 -8.85 -20.26 32.61
CA LEU A 248 -7.51 -20.17 33.23
C LEU A 248 -6.58 -19.27 32.40
N PRO A 249 -5.71 -18.47 33.06
CA PRO A 249 -4.74 -17.57 32.40
C PRO A 249 -3.44 -18.28 32.02
N LEU A 250 -3.54 -19.38 31.25
CA LEU A 250 -2.40 -20.23 30.88
C LEU A 250 -2.17 -20.32 29.36
N GLY A 251 -3.06 -19.72 28.55
CA GLY A 251 -2.98 -19.77 27.10
C GLY A 251 -1.82 -18.94 26.55
N PRO A 252 -1.46 -19.10 25.26
CA PRO A 252 -0.50 -18.20 24.61
C PRO A 252 -1.11 -16.82 24.36
N ASN A 253 -0.25 -15.80 24.24
CA ASN A 253 -0.67 -14.47 23.81
C ASN A 253 -1.15 -14.45 22.35
N LEU A 254 -2.06 -13.53 22.06
CA LEU A 254 -2.71 -13.38 20.75
C LEU A 254 -1.74 -12.92 19.66
N GLY A 255 -2.08 -13.20 18.40
CA GLY A 255 -1.30 -12.74 17.24
C GLY A 255 0.13 -13.28 17.25
N PHE A 256 0.31 -14.56 17.55
CA PHE A 256 1.62 -15.22 17.73
C PHE A 256 2.49 -14.56 18.82
N GLY A 257 1.86 -14.05 19.88
CA GLY A 257 2.54 -13.34 20.96
C GLY A 257 2.80 -11.86 20.71
N GLY A 258 2.32 -11.29 19.60
CA GLY A 258 2.48 -9.87 19.28
C GLY A 258 1.53 -8.94 20.03
N ILE A 259 0.35 -9.44 20.43
CA ILE A 259 -0.69 -8.66 21.13
C ILE A 259 -0.71 -9.08 22.60
N SER A 260 -0.18 -8.23 23.49
CA SER A 260 -0.19 -8.48 24.93
C SER A 260 0.01 -7.18 25.75
N PHE A 261 -0.38 -7.22 27.03
CA PHE A 261 -0.18 -6.15 28.01
C PHE A 261 0.68 -6.60 29.20
N ASP A 262 1.40 -7.72 29.09
CA ASP A 262 2.17 -8.26 30.23
C ASP A 262 3.43 -7.45 30.53
N ASN A 263 3.96 -6.77 29.51
CA ASN A 263 5.17 -5.94 29.60
C ASN A 263 4.97 -4.63 28.85
N ILE A 264 5.66 -3.57 29.29
CA ILE A 264 5.54 -2.24 28.68
C ILE A 264 5.85 -2.23 27.18
N GLY A 265 6.84 -2.99 26.71
CA GLY A 265 7.19 -3.05 25.29
C GLY A 265 6.07 -3.60 24.41
N TYR A 266 5.46 -4.72 24.82
CA TYR A 266 4.32 -5.30 24.10
C TYR A 266 3.03 -4.48 24.28
N GLY A 267 2.83 -3.87 25.46
CA GLY A 267 1.71 -2.95 25.68
C GLY A 267 1.81 -1.72 24.77
N MET A 268 3.01 -1.16 24.59
CA MET A 268 3.27 -0.08 23.63
C MET A 268 3.06 -0.53 22.18
N LEU A 269 3.49 -1.73 21.80
CA LEU A 269 3.27 -2.28 20.45
C LEU A 269 1.78 -2.47 20.16
N THR A 270 1.03 -3.02 21.12
CA THR A 270 -0.41 -3.22 21.04
C THR A 270 -1.14 -1.88 20.92
N VAL A 271 -0.77 -0.89 21.73
CA VAL A 271 -1.32 0.48 21.66
C VAL A 271 -0.96 1.16 20.34
N TYR A 272 0.26 0.99 19.85
CA TYR A 272 0.68 1.50 18.54
C TYR A 272 -0.21 0.94 17.43
N GLN A 273 -0.45 -0.37 17.41
CA GLN A 273 -1.35 -1.02 16.45
C GLN A 273 -2.81 -0.50 16.55
N VAL A 274 -3.30 -0.24 17.76
CA VAL A 274 -4.63 0.35 17.98
C VAL A 274 -4.69 1.77 17.41
N ILE A 275 -3.66 2.59 17.64
CA ILE A 275 -3.65 3.99 17.20
C ILE A 275 -3.51 4.09 15.66
N THR A 276 -2.84 3.15 14.99
CA THR A 276 -2.80 3.08 13.52
C THR A 276 -4.12 2.65 12.89
N LEU A 277 -5.12 2.29 13.69
CA LEU A 277 -6.45 1.83 13.28
C LEU A 277 -6.42 0.48 12.54
N GLU A 278 -5.38 -0.33 12.73
CA GLU A 278 -5.27 -1.67 12.14
C GLU A 278 -5.72 -2.76 13.14
N GLY A 279 -6.88 -3.36 12.92
CA GLY A 279 -7.41 -4.39 13.81
C GLY A 279 -7.73 -3.90 15.23
N TRP A 280 -7.90 -2.58 15.41
CA TRP A 280 -8.12 -1.96 16.73
C TRP A 280 -9.41 -2.43 17.41
N THR A 281 -10.46 -2.67 16.63
CA THR A 281 -11.74 -3.22 17.12
C THR A 281 -11.57 -4.65 17.63
N THR A 282 -10.70 -5.43 16.99
CA THR A 282 -10.40 -6.81 17.37
C THR A 282 -9.69 -6.84 18.73
N ILE A 283 -8.66 -5.99 18.92
CA ILE A 283 -7.96 -5.85 20.20
C ILE A 283 -8.92 -5.35 21.29
N MET A 284 -9.73 -4.33 20.98
CA MET A 284 -10.76 -3.83 21.90
C MET A 284 -11.72 -4.93 22.32
N ASN A 285 -12.20 -5.75 21.36
CA ASN A 285 -13.11 -6.86 21.65
C ASN A 285 -12.44 -7.91 22.55
N TYR A 286 -11.18 -8.28 22.30
CA TYR A 286 -10.45 -9.22 23.17
C TYR A 286 -10.34 -8.73 24.61
N VAL A 287 -9.98 -7.46 24.80
CA VAL A 287 -9.88 -6.87 26.14
C VAL A 287 -11.26 -6.78 26.80
N THR A 288 -12.29 -6.47 26.02
CA THR A 288 -13.68 -6.40 26.50
C THR A 288 -14.23 -7.76 26.89
N ASP A 289 -13.85 -8.84 26.18
CA ASP A 289 -14.27 -10.20 26.45
C ASP A 289 -13.67 -10.76 27.75
N VAL A 290 -12.41 -10.42 28.06
CA VAL A 290 -11.74 -10.88 29.29
C VAL A 290 -12.02 -9.98 30.49
N SER A 291 -11.87 -8.67 30.29
CA SER A 291 -11.93 -7.68 31.37
C SER A 291 -13.36 -7.18 31.56
N ILE A 292 -13.51 -5.93 32.02
CA ILE A 292 -14.81 -5.29 32.20
C ILE A 292 -15.36 -4.76 30.87
N TRP A 293 -16.69 -4.76 30.74
CA TRP A 293 -17.40 -4.23 29.58
C TRP A 293 -17.04 -2.77 29.29
N ALA A 294 -16.76 -1.96 30.31
CA ALA A 294 -16.39 -0.55 30.14
C ALA A 294 -15.00 -0.32 29.50
N SER A 295 -14.20 -1.38 29.28
CA SER A 295 -12.88 -1.28 28.66
C SER A 295 -12.94 -0.64 27.28
N PHE A 296 -14.04 -0.82 26.52
CA PHE A 296 -14.20 -0.18 25.21
C PHE A 296 -14.04 1.35 25.29
N VAL A 297 -14.47 1.98 26.38
CA VAL A 297 -14.41 3.45 26.54
C VAL A 297 -12.96 3.95 26.44
N ILE A 298 -12.01 3.22 27.02
CA ILE A 298 -10.58 3.56 26.97
C ILE A 298 -10.09 3.50 25.52
N PHE A 299 -10.52 2.49 24.75
CA PHE A 299 -10.15 2.36 23.34
C PHE A 299 -10.77 3.45 22.47
N PHE A 300 -12.03 3.85 22.71
CA PHE A 300 -12.65 4.96 21.98
C PHE A 300 -11.97 6.31 22.29
N ILE A 301 -11.56 6.54 23.54
CA ILE A 301 -10.78 7.74 23.91
C ILE A 301 -9.41 7.68 23.24
N LEU A 302 -8.72 6.55 23.29
CA LEU A 302 -7.41 6.35 22.66
C LEU A 302 -7.46 6.62 21.15
N VAL A 303 -8.39 5.96 20.44
CA VAL A 303 -8.58 6.12 18.99
C VAL A 303 -9.05 7.53 18.64
N GLY A 304 -10.07 8.04 19.34
CA GLY A 304 -10.67 9.34 19.07
C GLY A 304 -9.73 10.51 19.37
N MET A 305 -8.96 10.44 20.46
CA MET A 305 -8.06 11.51 20.86
C MET A 305 -6.70 11.41 20.17
N VAL A 306 -6.07 10.23 20.17
CA VAL A 306 -4.68 10.09 19.73
C VAL A 306 -4.58 9.86 18.22
N SER A 307 -5.39 8.97 17.63
CA SER A 307 -5.32 8.72 16.19
C SER A 307 -5.79 9.91 15.37
N PHE A 308 -6.90 10.55 15.78
CA PHE A 308 -7.40 11.75 15.11
C PHE A 308 -6.39 12.90 15.19
N LEU A 309 -5.81 13.15 16.37
CA LEU A 309 -4.78 14.17 16.54
C LEU A 309 -3.54 13.85 15.70
N ALA A 310 -3.07 12.60 15.71
CA ALA A 310 -1.88 12.19 14.96
C ALA A 310 -2.06 12.40 13.44
N ILE A 311 -3.16 11.90 12.87
CA ILE A 311 -3.46 12.01 11.44
C ILE A 311 -3.63 13.48 11.04
N ASN A 312 -4.36 14.27 11.84
CA ASN A 312 -4.60 15.67 11.50
C ASN A 312 -3.35 16.53 11.68
N THR A 313 -2.53 16.27 12.70
CA THR A 313 -1.25 16.96 12.90
C THR A 313 -0.32 16.69 11.72
N PHE A 314 -0.20 15.43 11.28
CA PHE A 314 0.59 15.08 10.11
C PHE A 314 0.10 15.81 8.85
N LYS A 315 -1.21 15.80 8.60
CA LYS A 315 -1.82 16.52 7.47
C LYS A 315 -1.50 18.01 7.48
N VAL A 316 -1.64 18.67 8.64
CA VAL A 316 -1.37 20.11 8.79
C VAL A 316 0.11 20.41 8.54
N ILE A 317 1.03 19.62 9.09
CA ILE A 317 2.48 19.81 8.90
C ILE A 317 2.84 19.68 7.42
N VAL A 318 2.32 18.64 6.77
CA VAL A 318 2.54 18.39 5.34
C VAL A 318 1.98 19.54 4.52
N ALA A 319 0.75 19.98 4.78
CA ALA A 319 0.12 21.09 4.07
C ALA A 319 0.92 22.40 4.22
N ILE A 320 1.33 22.77 5.44
CA ILE A 320 2.13 23.97 5.69
C ILE A 320 3.45 23.91 4.91
N HIS A 321 4.11 22.75 4.90
CA HIS A 321 5.37 22.63 4.19
C HIS A 321 5.19 22.67 2.67
N PHE A 322 4.16 22.05 2.11
CA PHE A 322 3.92 22.11 0.67
C PHE A 322 3.54 23.53 0.23
N VAL A 323 2.69 24.23 0.97
CA VAL A 323 2.38 25.65 0.72
C VAL A 323 3.66 26.50 0.74
N LYS A 324 4.50 26.31 1.77
CA LYS A 324 5.76 27.04 1.88
C LYS A 324 6.76 26.69 0.76
N ALA A 325 6.80 25.43 0.35
CA ALA A 325 7.67 24.99 -0.74
C ALA A 325 7.23 25.59 -2.08
N ASP A 326 5.92 25.68 -2.33
CA ASP A 326 5.37 26.34 -3.53
C ASP A 326 5.66 27.85 -3.52
N ASP A 327 5.54 28.53 -2.36
CA ASP A 327 5.90 29.95 -2.21
C ASP A 327 7.40 30.20 -2.51
N ASP A 328 8.29 29.30 -2.10
CA ASP A 328 9.73 29.39 -2.35
C ASP A 328 10.14 28.98 -3.79
N ASP A 329 9.34 28.12 -4.45
CA ASP A 329 9.56 27.61 -5.83
C ASP A 329 8.81 28.42 -6.90
N GLU A 330 8.17 29.56 -6.59
CA GLU A 330 7.57 30.47 -7.57
C GLU A 330 8.55 31.61 -7.98
N PRO A 331 9.54 31.40 -8.86
CA PRO A 331 10.22 32.51 -9.51
C PRO A 331 9.26 33.07 -10.57
N GLU A 332 9.30 34.38 -10.79
CA GLU A 332 8.56 35.18 -11.80
C GLU A 332 8.58 34.64 -13.26
N ARG A 333 9.20 33.48 -13.52
CA ARG A 333 9.50 32.88 -14.82
C ARG A 333 8.44 31.91 -15.35
N GLU A 334 7.70 31.18 -14.50
CA GLU A 334 6.64 30.26 -14.99
C GLU A 334 5.38 31.01 -15.44
N ARG A 335 5.04 32.13 -14.78
CA ARG A 335 4.01 33.07 -15.26
C ARG A 335 4.33 33.59 -16.66
N GLY A 336 5.61 33.89 -16.96
CA GLY A 336 6.04 34.29 -18.30
C GLY A 336 5.87 33.18 -19.34
N PHE A 337 6.30 31.95 -19.05
CA PHE A 337 6.24 30.85 -20.02
C PHE A 337 4.81 30.45 -20.40
N PHE A 338 3.88 30.40 -19.45
CA PHE A 338 2.48 30.04 -19.75
C PHE A 338 1.77 31.15 -20.53
N VAL A 339 2.01 32.42 -20.18
CA VAL A 339 1.46 33.58 -20.90
C VAL A 339 2.05 33.67 -22.32
N ASP A 340 3.36 33.50 -22.48
CA ASP A 340 4.03 33.49 -23.79
C ASP A 340 3.60 32.29 -24.65
N GLY A 341 3.40 31.12 -24.02
CA GLY A 341 2.94 29.90 -24.68
C GLY A 341 1.50 30.01 -25.20
N LEU A 342 0.60 30.62 -24.42
CA LEU A 342 -0.76 30.91 -24.88
C LEU A 342 -0.79 31.99 -25.97
N ASP A 343 0.04 33.04 -25.86
CA ASP A 343 0.15 34.06 -26.92
C ASP A 343 0.68 33.44 -28.22
N LEU A 344 1.66 32.54 -28.13
CA LEU A 344 2.18 31.81 -29.29
C LEU A 344 1.12 30.91 -29.94
N LEU A 345 0.34 30.18 -29.15
CA LEU A 345 -0.75 29.34 -29.65
C LEU A 345 -1.87 30.16 -30.30
N TYR A 346 -2.21 31.31 -29.72
CA TYR A 346 -3.20 32.22 -30.29
C TYR A 346 -2.71 32.80 -31.63
N ARG A 347 -1.45 33.22 -31.70
CA ARG A 347 -0.81 33.67 -32.96
C ARG A 347 -0.72 32.57 -34.01
N MET A 348 -0.40 31.33 -33.62
CA MET A 348 -0.37 30.19 -34.55
C MET A 348 -1.76 29.88 -35.12
N LYS A 349 -2.81 29.96 -34.30
CA LYS A 349 -4.19 29.81 -34.76
C LYS A 349 -4.59 30.90 -35.77
N LEU A 350 -4.22 32.16 -35.50
CA LEU A 350 -4.45 33.27 -36.43
C LEU A 350 -3.70 33.09 -37.75
N TYR A 351 -2.43 32.69 -37.71
CA TYR A 351 -1.62 32.46 -38.90
C TYR A 351 -2.15 31.31 -39.75
N LEU A 352 -2.61 30.23 -39.11
CA LEU A 352 -3.24 29.09 -39.78
C LEU A 352 -4.61 29.44 -40.38
N TRP A 353 -5.36 30.35 -39.74
CA TRP A 353 -6.61 30.87 -40.27
C TRP A 353 -6.36 31.75 -41.51
N GLU A 354 -5.38 32.65 -41.45
CA GLU A 354 -4.99 33.53 -42.55
C GLU A 354 -4.46 32.74 -43.78
N HIS A 355 -3.61 31.74 -43.57
CA HIS A 355 -3.15 30.85 -44.65
C HIS A 355 -4.27 30.00 -45.28
N ARG A 356 -5.32 29.69 -44.51
CA ARG A 356 -6.48 28.96 -45.02
C ARG A 356 -7.37 29.87 -45.86
N CYS A 357 -7.56 31.13 -45.47
CA CYS A 357 -8.28 32.15 -46.26
C CYS A 357 -7.57 32.50 -47.57
N VAL A 358 -6.25 32.67 -47.57
CA VAL A 358 -5.48 33.00 -48.80
C VAL A 358 -5.49 31.85 -49.80
N ARG A 359 -5.44 30.59 -49.33
CA ARG A 359 -5.50 29.43 -50.24
C ARG A 359 -6.87 29.33 -50.94
N LEU A 360 -7.95 29.64 -50.21
CA LEU A 360 -9.31 29.71 -50.75
C LEU A 360 -9.49 30.84 -51.77
N SER A 361 -8.84 32.00 -51.60
CA SER A 361 -8.93 33.10 -52.58
C SER A 361 -8.15 32.79 -53.87
N THR A 362 -6.97 32.15 -53.76
CA THR A 362 -6.15 31.80 -54.94
C THR A 362 -6.73 30.65 -55.78
N GLU A 363 -7.51 29.73 -55.20
CA GLU A 363 -8.25 28.72 -55.98
C GLU A 363 -9.49 29.32 -56.66
N SER A 364 -10.15 30.30 -56.03
CA SER A 364 -11.25 31.07 -56.63
C SER A 364 -10.78 31.81 -57.90
N ASP A 365 -9.70 32.59 -57.83
CA ASP A 365 -9.25 33.41 -58.97
C ASP A 365 -8.75 32.59 -60.17
N ARG A 366 -8.28 31.35 -59.92
CA ARG A 366 -7.84 30.43 -60.99
C ARG A 366 -9.04 29.73 -61.68
N TRP A 367 -10.17 29.59 -60.99
CA TRP A 367 -11.41 29.02 -61.55
C TRP A 367 -12.18 30.01 -62.43
N TRP A 368 -12.19 31.32 -62.10
CA TRP A 368 -12.99 32.32 -62.84
C TRP A 368 -12.47 32.71 -64.23
N SER A 369 -11.22 32.37 -64.58
CA SER A 369 -10.64 32.71 -65.90
C SER A 369 -10.73 31.60 -66.96
N SER A 370 -11.19 30.41 -66.58
CA SER A 370 -11.22 29.23 -67.47
C SER A 370 -12.32 28.25 -67.07
N GLN A 371 -13.59 28.57 -67.32
CA GLN A 371 -14.56 27.63 -67.90
C GLN A 371 -15.93 28.29 -68.09
N SER A 372 -16.28 28.56 -69.34
CA SER A 372 -17.65 28.79 -69.79
C SER A 372 -18.36 27.45 -69.97
N ARG A 373 -18.82 26.82 -68.87
CA ARG A 373 -19.92 25.82 -68.84
C ARG A 373 -20.08 25.22 -67.44
N LEU A 374 -21.34 24.98 -67.06
CA LEU A 374 -21.87 24.36 -65.83
C LEU A 374 -22.08 25.30 -64.63
N ARG A 375 -23.12 26.13 -64.76
CA ARG A 375 -23.92 26.58 -63.61
C ARG A 375 -24.61 25.36 -63.00
N LEU A 376 -24.07 24.77 -61.94
CA LEU A 376 -24.83 23.78 -61.16
C LEU A 376 -24.44 23.66 -59.68
N PHE A 377 -23.46 24.42 -59.16
CA PHE A 377 -23.09 24.32 -57.74
C PHE A 377 -22.71 25.66 -57.07
N ASP A 378 -23.26 26.79 -57.50
CA ASP A 378 -23.16 28.08 -56.78
C ASP A 378 -24.47 28.44 -56.06
N ALA A 379 -25.08 27.44 -55.43
CA ALA A 379 -26.17 27.67 -54.49
C ALA A 379 -25.84 26.94 -53.20
N GLN A 380 -25.09 27.59 -52.32
CA GLN A 380 -25.14 27.23 -50.91
C GLN A 380 -26.58 27.47 -50.47
N SER A 381 -27.34 26.38 -50.42
CA SER A 381 -28.78 26.46 -50.22
C SER A 381 -29.07 27.09 -48.85
N PRO A 382 -30.14 27.88 -48.69
CA PRO A 382 -30.55 28.44 -47.39
C PRO A 382 -30.82 27.35 -46.33
N THR A 383 -30.87 26.08 -46.74
CA THR A 383 -30.92 24.90 -45.87
C THR A 383 -29.55 24.52 -45.29
N MET A 384 -28.45 24.63 -46.05
CA MET A 384 -27.10 24.32 -45.56
C MET A 384 -26.63 25.31 -44.50
N GLU A 385 -26.92 26.60 -44.68
CA GLU A 385 -26.56 27.63 -43.70
C GLU A 385 -27.35 27.49 -42.38
N LYS A 386 -28.60 27.02 -42.46
CA LYS A 386 -29.40 26.67 -41.26
C LYS A 386 -28.87 25.43 -40.56
N ILE A 387 -28.42 24.43 -41.30
CA ILE A 387 -27.81 23.21 -40.75
C ILE A 387 -26.47 23.55 -40.07
N GLU A 388 -25.67 24.43 -40.66
CA GLU A 388 -24.40 24.89 -40.10
C GLU A 388 -24.60 25.71 -38.81
N ARG A 389 -25.58 26.62 -38.78
CA ARG A 389 -25.96 27.33 -37.54
C ARG A 389 -26.55 26.41 -36.48
N PHE A 390 -27.26 25.35 -36.89
CA PHE A 390 -27.82 24.37 -35.97
C PHE A 390 -26.73 23.47 -35.37
N LEU A 391 -25.78 23.01 -36.18
CA LEU A 391 -24.63 22.20 -35.75
C LEU A 391 -23.62 22.98 -34.90
N ASN A 392 -23.41 24.27 -35.20
CA ASN A 392 -22.55 25.16 -34.41
C ASN A 392 -23.26 25.80 -33.20
N SER A 393 -24.47 25.37 -32.86
CA SER A 393 -25.13 25.84 -31.65
C SER A 393 -24.55 25.12 -30.43
N ASP A 394 -23.94 25.88 -29.51
CA ASP A 394 -23.32 25.36 -28.29
C ASP A 394 -24.29 24.52 -27.45
N LEU A 395 -25.59 24.85 -27.52
CA LEU A 395 -26.67 24.14 -26.86
C LEU A 395 -26.84 22.70 -27.39
N LEU A 396 -26.80 22.51 -28.72
CA LEU A 396 -26.96 21.18 -29.33
C LEU A 396 -25.72 20.33 -29.06
N GLY A 397 -24.52 20.93 -29.12
CA GLY A 397 -23.27 20.28 -28.74
C GLY A 397 -23.28 19.80 -27.30
N TRP A 398 -23.69 20.64 -26.35
CA TRP A 398 -23.82 20.26 -24.93
C TRP A 398 -24.88 19.17 -24.72
N ILE A 399 -26.05 19.29 -25.32
CA ILE A 399 -27.12 18.30 -25.16
C ILE A 399 -26.71 16.96 -25.75
N GLN A 400 -26.17 16.91 -26.97
CA GLN A 400 -25.73 15.67 -27.61
C GLN A 400 -24.58 15.01 -26.86
N THR A 401 -23.56 15.77 -26.46
CA THR A 401 -22.43 15.21 -25.71
C THR A 401 -22.85 14.72 -24.34
N LEU A 402 -23.60 15.52 -23.57
CA LEU A 402 -24.06 15.14 -22.23
C LEU A 402 -25.01 13.95 -22.28
N THR A 403 -25.96 13.90 -23.22
CA THR A 403 -26.90 12.78 -23.35
C THR A 403 -26.21 11.51 -23.82
N THR A 404 -25.27 11.59 -24.77
CA THR A 404 -24.54 10.42 -25.25
C THR A 404 -23.59 9.88 -24.18
N ILE A 405 -22.90 10.77 -23.48
CA ILE A 405 -22.00 10.40 -22.37
C ILE A 405 -22.82 9.79 -21.22
N LEU A 406 -23.94 10.41 -20.81
CA LEU A 406 -24.82 9.87 -19.78
C LEU A 406 -25.45 8.55 -20.19
N ALA A 407 -25.95 8.41 -21.42
CA ALA A 407 -26.54 7.17 -21.90
C ALA A 407 -25.50 6.04 -21.94
N ASN A 408 -24.27 6.32 -22.37
CA ASN A 408 -23.18 5.34 -22.35
C ASN A 408 -22.77 4.97 -20.93
N LEU A 409 -22.63 5.94 -20.01
CA LEU A 409 -22.32 5.67 -18.60
C LEU A 409 -23.42 4.86 -17.92
N ILE A 410 -24.68 5.18 -18.20
CA ILE A 410 -25.84 4.44 -17.69
C ILE A 410 -25.86 3.02 -18.27
N ALA A 411 -25.67 2.86 -19.59
CA ALA A 411 -25.61 1.55 -20.23
C ALA A 411 -24.51 0.67 -19.63
N MET A 412 -23.30 1.22 -19.43
CA MET A 412 -22.20 0.51 -18.76
C MET A 412 -22.48 0.19 -17.29
N SER A 413 -23.25 1.04 -16.59
CA SER A 413 -23.62 0.80 -15.18
C SER A 413 -24.75 -0.19 -14.99
N ILE A 414 -25.57 -0.44 -16.02
CA ILE A 414 -26.75 -1.30 -15.95
C ILE A 414 -26.39 -2.79 -16.10
N GLU A 415 -25.24 -3.15 -16.67
CA GLU A 415 -24.82 -4.55 -16.86
C GLU A 415 -24.55 -5.25 -15.51
N PRO A 416 -25.45 -6.14 -15.02
CA PRO A 416 -25.22 -6.88 -13.78
C PRO A 416 -24.58 -8.24 -14.08
N TYR A 417 -23.85 -8.79 -13.11
CA TYR A 417 -23.28 -10.13 -13.22
C TYR A 417 -24.39 -11.18 -13.41
N GLY A 418 -24.29 -12.00 -14.46
CA GLY A 418 -25.24 -13.08 -14.75
C GLY A 418 -26.35 -12.75 -15.75
N GLN A 419 -26.23 -11.68 -16.53
CA GLN A 419 -27.20 -11.39 -17.60
C GLN A 419 -27.18 -12.52 -18.65
N GLY A 420 -28.24 -13.33 -18.67
CA GLY A 420 -28.43 -14.35 -19.69
C GLY A 420 -28.51 -13.70 -21.06
N ARG A 421 -27.81 -14.27 -22.06
CA ARG A 421 -27.96 -13.85 -23.47
C ARG A 421 -29.45 -13.85 -23.80
N SER A 422 -30.00 -12.68 -24.06
CA SER A 422 -31.35 -12.57 -24.63
C SER A 422 -31.32 -13.34 -25.95
N SER A 423 -31.94 -14.51 -25.96
CA SER A 423 -32.15 -15.32 -27.16
C SER A 423 -33.05 -14.52 -28.09
N LYS A 424 -32.45 -13.86 -29.08
CA LYS A 424 -33.13 -13.42 -30.29
C LYS A 424 -32.38 -13.96 -31.50
#